data_AF-A0A1V4Q592-F1
#
_entry.id   AF-A0A1V4Q592-F1
#
_cell.length_a   1.000
_cell.length_b   1.000
_cell.length_c   1.000
_cell.angle_alpha   90.00
_cell.angle_beta   90.00
_cell.angle_gamma   90.00
#
_symmetry.space_group_name_H-M   'P 1'
#
loop_
_entity.id
_entity.type
_entity.pdbx_description
1 polymer ?
#
loop_
_entity_poly.entity_id
_entity_poly.type
_entity_poly.pdbx_seq_one_letter_code
_entity_poly.pdbx_strand_id
1 'polypeptide(L)'
;AEPVTDDRIDVLARAARRLRSPLVSEHIAFVRAGGIEAGHLLPVPRTREALAVLCDNITRTQDRLSVPLAVENIAALFSWPDDEYTEGEFLAEIVERTGVRLLLDVANVYACARNSGIDPAVELSRMPLEAIAYCHVAGGESDGVLYHDTHTAPVPDAVLDLVTRLAATGRAPAFMLERDGRYPPVTELLGELDAIADAARMDRITVGSRWWAAS
;
A
#
# COMPACT_ATOMS: atom_id res chain seq x y z
N ALA A 1 18.29 9.78 0.71
CA ALA A 1 18.24 8.35 1.07
C ALA A 1 19.49 7.65 0.55
N GLU A 2 19.94 6.58 1.21
CA GLU A 2 20.98 5.71 0.65
C GLU A 2 20.41 4.86 -0.50
N PRO A 3 21.19 4.56 -1.56
CA PRO A 3 20.71 3.79 -2.69
C PRO A 3 20.42 2.33 -2.32
N VAL A 4 19.47 1.70 -3.03
CA VAL A 4 19.24 0.26 -2.89
C VAL A 4 20.48 -0.52 -3.35
N THR A 5 20.91 -1.47 -2.52
CA THR A 5 22.04 -2.34 -2.83
C THR A 5 21.59 -3.55 -3.65
N ASP A 6 22.45 -3.96 -4.56
CA ASP A 6 22.28 -5.13 -5.40
C ASP A 6 22.02 -6.41 -4.57
N ASP A 7 22.72 -6.58 -3.45
CA ASP A 7 22.52 -7.71 -2.53
C ASP A 7 21.09 -7.79 -1.97
N ARG A 8 20.48 -6.63 -1.66
CA ARG A 8 19.10 -6.57 -1.14
C ARG A 8 18.08 -6.96 -2.22
N ILE A 9 18.27 -6.47 -3.45
CA ILE A 9 17.43 -6.85 -4.58
C ILE A 9 17.53 -8.36 -4.83
N ASP A 10 18.74 -8.92 -4.73
CA ASP A 10 18.95 -10.35 -4.96
C ASP A 10 18.31 -11.21 -3.86
N VAL A 11 18.24 -10.73 -2.60
CA VAL A 11 17.48 -11.39 -1.53
C VAL A 11 15.99 -11.43 -1.90
N LEU A 12 15.40 -10.30 -2.31
CA LEU A 12 14.01 -10.22 -2.71
C LEU A 12 13.71 -11.16 -3.89
N ALA A 13 14.56 -11.13 -4.93
CA ALA A 13 14.42 -11.98 -6.10
C ALA A 13 14.51 -13.49 -5.76
N ARG A 14 15.41 -13.87 -4.83
CA ARG A 14 15.49 -15.25 -4.33
C ARG A 14 14.23 -15.66 -3.56
N ALA A 15 13.69 -14.79 -2.71
CA ALA A 15 12.46 -15.04 -1.97
C ALA A 15 11.28 -15.25 -2.92
N ALA A 16 11.12 -14.36 -3.91
CA ALA A 16 10.08 -14.46 -4.93
C ALA A 16 10.12 -15.81 -5.66
N ARG A 17 11.31 -16.23 -6.13
CA ARG A 17 11.49 -17.54 -6.78
C ARG A 17 11.19 -18.70 -5.85
N ARG A 18 11.65 -18.64 -4.59
CA ARG A 18 11.47 -19.71 -3.61
C ARG A 18 10.01 -19.93 -3.26
N LEU A 19 9.23 -18.85 -3.14
CA LEU A 19 7.81 -18.89 -2.84
C LEU A 19 6.94 -19.09 -4.09
N ARG A 20 7.54 -19.03 -5.29
CA ARG A 20 6.83 -18.98 -6.58
C ARG A 20 5.81 -17.85 -6.58
N SER A 21 6.17 -16.72 -5.98
CA SER A 21 5.30 -15.56 -5.89
C SER A 21 5.02 -15.04 -7.30
N PRO A 22 3.77 -14.73 -7.66
CA PRO A 22 3.45 -14.18 -8.98
C PRO A 22 3.87 -12.71 -9.13
N LEU A 23 4.16 -12.04 -8.02
CA LEU A 23 4.48 -10.62 -7.91
C LEU A 23 5.31 -10.38 -6.64
N VAL A 24 6.06 -9.30 -6.59
CA VAL A 24 6.63 -8.75 -5.35
C VAL A 24 6.19 -7.30 -5.18
N SER A 25 6.03 -6.83 -3.94
CA SER A 25 5.80 -5.43 -3.62
C SER A 25 6.88 -4.86 -2.72
N GLU A 26 7.07 -3.53 -2.77
CA GLU A 26 7.88 -2.76 -1.84
C GLU A 26 7.27 -1.36 -1.64
N HIS A 27 7.61 -0.70 -0.55
CA HIS A 27 7.10 0.61 -0.16
C HIS A 27 7.87 1.74 -0.81
N ILE A 28 7.16 2.83 -1.12
CA ILE A 28 7.76 4.10 -1.51
C ILE A 28 8.16 4.86 -0.25
N ALA A 29 9.24 4.40 0.36
CA ALA A 29 9.74 4.93 1.61
C ALA A 29 11.27 4.90 1.66
N PHE A 30 11.82 5.60 2.64
CA PHE A 30 13.18 5.37 3.07
C PHE A 30 13.23 5.11 4.58
N VAL A 31 14.23 4.33 4.99
CA VAL A 31 14.46 4.00 6.41
C VAL A 31 15.82 4.48 6.90
N ARG A 32 16.71 4.90 5.98
CA ARG A 32 18.08 5.34 6.28
C ARG A 32 18.46 6.59 5.48
N ALA A 33 19.10 7.54 6.17
CA ALA A 33 19.70 8.71 5.55
C ALA A 33 20.85 9.24 6.42
N GLY A 34 21.99 9.55 5.79
CA GLY A 34 23.15 10.11 6.49
C GLY A 34 23.73 9.19 7.57
N GLY A 35 23.66 7.87 7.40
CA GLY A 35 24.12 6.89 8.38
C GLY A 35 23.18 6.70 9.58
N ILE A 36 22.01 7.34 9.60
CA ILE A 36 20.99 7.19 10.66
C ILE A 36 19.86 6.28 10.13
N GLU A 37 19.41 5.36 10.97
CA GLU A 37 18.26 4.49 10.72
C GLU A 37 17.05 4.94 11.55
N ALA A 38 15.92 5.17 10.89
CA ALA A 38 14.70 5.69 11.52
C ALA A 38 13.91 4.62 12.31
N GLY A 39 14.15 3.34 12.02
CA GLY A 39 13.40 2.22 12.62
C GLY A 39 11.95 2.08 12.15
N HIS A 40 11.50 2.95 11.23
CA HIS A 40 10.18 2.92 10.58
C HIS A 40 10.27 3.55 9.19
N LEU A 41 9.22 3.34 8.37
CA LEU A 41 9.11 3.92 7.03
C LEU A 41 8.93 5.44 7.12
N LEU A 42 9.78 6.20 6.42
CA LEU A 42 9.64 7.65 6.27
C LEU A 42 9.19 8.02 4.86
N PRO A 43 8.31 9.03 4.71
CA PRO A 43 7.83 9.48 3.41
C PRO A 43 8.97 10.09 2.60
N VAL A 44 9.09 9.69 1.34
CA VAL A 44 10.02 10.33 0.40
C VAL A 44 9.50 11.74 0.07
N PRO A 45 10.35 12.78 0.01
CA PRO A 45 9.94 14.08 -0.50
C PRO A 45 9.47 13.94 -1.94
N ARG A 46 8.30 14.49 -2.27
CA ARG A 46 7.69 14.39 -3.59
C ARG A 46 8.20 15.49 -4.50
N THR A 47 9.52 15.53 -4.72
CA THR A 47 10.19 16.44 -5.66
C THR A 47 10.60 15.72 -6.94
N ARG A 48 10.90 16.47 -8.01
CA ARG A 48 11.43 15.91 -9.26
C ARG A 48 12.74 15.15 -9.07
N GLU A 49 13.63 15.61 -8.19
CA GLU A 49 14.91 14.93 -7.91
C GLU A 49 14.67 13.58 -7.24
N ALA A 50 13.81 13.55 -6.22
CA ALA A 50 13.48 12.32 -5.52
C ALA A 50 12.74 11.33 -6.43
N LEU A 51 11.83 11.83 -7.28
CA LEU A 51 11.15 11.05 -8.31
C LEU A 51 12.16 10.36 -9.24
N ALA A 52 13.17 11.09 -9.73
CA ALA A 52 14.20 10.53 -10.61
C ALA A 52 14.98 9.39 -9.93
N VAL A 53 15.44 9.60 -8.69
CA VAL A 53 16.16 8.58 -7.92
C VAL A 53 15.30 7.35 -7.67
N LEU A 54 14.02 7.55 -7.33
CA LEU A 54 13.09 6.47 -7.07
C LEU A 54 12.80 5.66 -8.35
N CYS A 55 12.58 6.32 -9.49
CA CYS A 55 12.41 5.65 -10.77
C CYS A 55 13.64 4.81 -11.13
N ASP A 56 14.85 5.34 -10.97
CA ASP A 56 16.09 4.59 -11.23
C ASP A 56 16.21 3.35 -10.35
N ASN A 57 15.85 3.44 -9.06
CA ASN A 57 15.86 2.30 -8.15
C ASN A 57 14.78 1.26 -8.50
N ILE A 58 13.59 1.70 -8.91
CA ILE A 58 12.50 0.84 -9.35
C ILE A 58 12.92 0.07 -10.61
N THR A 59 13.44 0.76 -11.63
CA THR A 59 13.92 0.13 -12.87
C THR A 59 15.04 -0.89 -12.59
N ARG A 60 16.05 -0.50 -11.80
CA ARG A 60 17.13 -1.43 -11.39
C ARG A 60 16.61 -2.67 -10.67
N THR A 61 15.56 -2.51 -9.86
CA THR A 61 14.94 -3.62 -9.13
C THR A 61 14.15 -4.52 -10.08
N GLN A 62 13.34 -3.94 -10.97
CA GLN A 62 12.59 -4.66 -12.00
C GLN A 62 13.50 -5.52 -12.89
N ASP A 63 14.65 -4.98 -13.32
CA ASP A 63 15.61 -5.68 -14.19
C ASP A 63 16.18 -6.97 -13.58
N ARG A 64 16.12 -7.12 -12.26
CA ARG A 64 16.61 -8.30 -11.52
C ARG A 64 15.52 -9.26 -11.07
N LEU A 65 14.26 -8.84 -11.15
CA LEU A 65 13.12 -9.64 -10.75
C LEU A 65 12.63 -10.48 -11.93
N SER A 66 12.27 -11.74 -11.65
CA SER A 66 11.66 -12.63 -12.65
C SER A 66 10.14 -12.50 -12.71
N VAL A 67 9.56 -11.57 -11.94
CA VAL A 67 8.12 -11.35 -11.75
C VAL A 67 7.86 -9.84 -11.65
N PRO A 68 6.64 -9.37 -11.92
CA PRO A 68 6.31 -7.96 -11.78
C PRO A 68 6.60 -7.42 -10.38
N LEU A 69 7.04 -6.16 -10.33
CA LEU A 69 7.13 -5.36 -9.11
C LEU A 69 5.88 -4.50 -8.99
N ALA A 70 5.33 -4.43 -7.79
CA ALA A 70 4.40 -3.39 -7.36
C ALA A 70 5.09 -2.46 -6.35
N VAL A 71 4.68 -1.20 -6.32
CA VAL A 71 5.11 -0.26 -5.27
C VAL A 71 3.92 0.20 -4.45
N GLU A 72 4.16 0.49 -3.17
CA GLU A 72 3.11 0.77 -2.19
C GLU A 72 3.22 2.19 -1.60
N ASN A 73 2.07 2.86 -1.49
CA ASN A 73 1.94 4.12 -0.76
C ASN A 73 1.93 3.86 0.75
N ILE A 74 2.51 4.76 1.54
CA ILE A 74 2.65 4.57 2.99
C ILE A 74 1.74 5.52 3.79
N ALA A 75 1.40 5.18 5.03
CA ALA A 75 0.78 6.11 5.97
C ALA A 75 1.79 7.17 6.45
N ALA A 76 1.98 8.22 5.67
CA ALA A 76 2.80 9.36 6.04
C ALA A 76 2.14 10.20 7.16
N LEU A 77 2.90 10.47 8.22
CA LEU A 77 2.48 11.34 9.33
C LEU A 77 2.75 12.83 9.08
N PHE A 78 3.57 13.15 8.07
CA PHE A 78 3.92 14.51 7.70
C PHE A 78 4.21 14.60 6.21
N SER A 79 4.07 15.83 5.68
CA SER A 79 4.47 16.18 4.32
C SER A 79 5.73 17.02 4.35
N TRP A 80 6.51 16.99 3.28
CA TRP A 80 7.68 17.86 3.17
C TRP A 80 7.26 19.25 2.70
N PRO A 81 7.91 20.32 3.20
CA PRO A 81 7.55 21.69 2.82
C PRO A 81 7.81 21.99 1.34
N ASP A 82 8.75 21.26 0.72
CA ASP A 82 9.19 21.46 -0.65
C ASP A 82 8.56 20.44 -1.63
N ASP A 83 7.48 19.75 -1.24
CA ASP A 83 6.77 18.84 -2.13
C ASP A 83 6.25 19.57 -3.39
N GLU A 84 6.57 19.02 -4.56
CA GLU A 84 6.17 19.57 -5.87
C GLU A 84 4.96 18.85 -6.47
N TYR A 85 4.65 17.66 -5.97
CA TYR A 85 3.57 16.79 -6.42
C TYR A 85 2.63 16.43 -5.26
N THR A 86 1.35 16.26 -5.55
CA THR A 86 0.44 15.50 -4.68
C THR A 86 0.83 14.01 -4.67
N GLU A 87 0.26 13.21 -3.76
CA GLU A 87 0.59 11.78 -3.67
C GLU A 87 0.16 11.06 -4.95
N GLY A 88 -1.09 11.28 -5.39
CA GLY A 88 -1.60 10.74 -6.65
C GLY A 88 -0.75 11.12 -7.86
N GLU A 89 -0.34 12.38 -7.99
CA GLU A 89 0.53 12.83 -9.09
C GLU A 89 1.91 12.17 -9.05
N PHE A 90 2.50 12.07 -7.85
CA PHE A 90 3.81 11.43 -7.68
C PHE A 90 3.77 9.94 -8.05
N LEU A 91 2.74 9.22 -7.61
CA LEU A 91 2.52 7.82 -7.97
C LEU A 91 2.25 7.64 -9.47
N ALA A 92 1.46 8.54 -10.07
CA ALA A 92 1.18 8.50 -11.50
C ALA A 92 2.47 8.70 -12.33
N GLU A 93 3.34 9.64 -11.93
CA GLU A 93 4.64 9.85 -12.58
C GLU A 93 5.57 8.64 -12.44
N ILE A 94 5.59 7.98 -11.28
CA ILE A 94 6.38 6.74 -11.08
C ILE A 94 5.89 5.65 -12.03
N VAL A 95 4.58 5.41 -12.05
CA VAL A 95 3.96 4.40 -12.91
C VAL A 95 4.26 4.68 -14.38
N GLU A 96 4.06 5.91 -14.84
CA GLU A 96 4.26 6.29 -16.24
C GLU A 96 5.72 6.08 -16.69
N ARG A 97 6.70 6.42 -15.83
CA ARG A 97 8.13 6.35 -16.18
C ARG A 97 8.71 4.95 -16.11
N THR A 98 8.17 4.10 -15.24
CA THR A 98 8.78 2.78 -14.93
C THR A 98 7.93 1.59 -15.39
N GLY A 99 6.64 1.81 -15.65
CA GLY A 99 5.67 0.75 -15.91
C GLY A 99 5.39 -0.17 -14.71
N VAL A 100 5.85 0.22 -13.51
CA VAL A 100 5.64 -0.56 -12.28
C VAL A 100 4.15 -0.68 -11.96
N ARG A 101 3.75 -1.74 -11.26
CA ARG A 101 2.38 -1.87 -10.75
C ARG A 101 2.24 -1.12 -9.41
N LEU A 102 1.01 -0.92 -8.98
CA LEU A 102 0.69 -0.31 -7.69
C LEU A 102 0.08 -1.34 -6.74
N LEU A 103 0.65 -1.47 -5.56
CA LEU A 103 -0.04 -2.00 -4.40
C LEU A 103 -0.69 -0.80 -3.71
N LEU A 104 -2.01 -0.66 -3.83
CA LEU A 104 -2.69 0.49 -3.23
C LEU A 104 -3.17 0.11 -1.83
N ASP A 105 -2.54 0.67 -0.81
CA ASP A 105 -3.06 0.55 0.55
C ASP A 105 -4.11 1.65 0.78
N VAL A 106 -5.37 1.21 0.87
CA VAL A 106 -6.54 2.06 1.04
C VAL A 106 -6.58 2.68 2.45
N ALA A 107 -6.06 1.98 3.45
CA ALA A 107 -5.96 2.49 4.82
C ALA A 107 -4.88 3.59 4.91
N ASN A 108 -3.77 3.44 4.17
CA ASN A 108 -2.76 4.50 4.06
C ASN A 108 -3.33 5.75 3.38
N VAL A 109 -4.11 5.61 2.29
CA VAL A 109 -4.80 6.77 1.66
C VAL A 109 -5.72 7.46 2.68
N TYR A 110 -6.49 6.70 3.46
CA TYR A 110 -7.35 7.25 4.50
C TYR A 110 -6.55 8.01 5.57
N ALA A 111 -5.46 7.40 6.08
CA ALA A 111 -4.61 7.97 7.11
C ALA A 111 -3.97 9.29 6.64
N CYS A 112 -3.36 9.29 5.46
CA CYS A 112 -2.72 10.47 4.88
C CYS A 112 -3.72 11.61 4.63
N ALA A 113 -4.87 11.30 4.04
CA ALA A 113 -5.90 12.29 3.78
C ALA A 113 -6.46 12.90 5.09
N ARG A 114 -6.74 12.05 6.09
CA ARG A 114 -7.20 12.49 7.42
C ARG A 114 -6.17 13.39 8.11
N ASN A 115 -4.90 13.01 8.12
CA ASN A 115 -3.82 13.79 8.74
C ASN A 115 -3.56 15.11 8.01
N SER A 116 -3.82 15.15 6.70
CA SER A 116 -3.66 16.37 5.89
C SER A 116 -4.93 17.25 5.83
N GLY A 117 -6.02 16.82 6.45
CA GLY A 117 -7.30 17.54 6.41
C GLY A 117 -7.98 17.54 5.04
N ILE A 118 -7.70 16.53 4.21
CA ILE A 118 -8.25 16.36 2.86
C ILE A 118 -9.32 15.26 2.89
N ASP A 119 -10.33 15.36 2.01
CA ASP A 119 -11.31 14.28 1.82
C ASP A 119 -10.63 13.03 1.23
N PRO A 120 -10.63 11.88 1.93
CA PRO A 120 -10.02 10.65 1.42
C PRO A 120 -10.58 10.16 0.08
N ALA A 121 -11.85 10.45 -0.23
CA ALA A 121 -12.44 10.07 -1.51
C ALA A 121 -11.88 10.90 -2.67
N VAL A 122 -11.54 12.17 -2.41
CA VAL A 122 -10.87 13.04 -3.40
C VAL A 122 -9.46 12.53 -3.63
N GLU A 123 -8.73 12.20 -2.57
CA GLU A 123 -7.35 11.70 -2.70
C GLU A 123 -7.30 10.35 -3.42
N LEU A 124 -8.20 9.41 -3.07
CA LEU A 124 -8.34 8.14 -3.77
C LEU A 124 -8.59 8.33 -5.28
N SER A 125 -9.41 9.30 -5.68
CA SER A 125 -9.72 9.55 -7.10
C SER A 125 -8.53 10.07 -7.93
N ARG A 126 -7.48 10.56 -7.27
CA ARG A 126 -6.24 11.04 -7.91
C ARG A 126 -5.21 9.93 -8.12
N MET A 127 -5.41 8.78 -7.49
CA MET A 127 -4.48 7.65 -7.59
C MET A 127 -4.49 7.05 -9.00
N PRO A 128 -3.36 6.54 -9.51
CA PRO A 128 -3.29 5.91 -10.84
C PRO A 128 -3.92 4.50 -10.80
N LEU A 129 -5.26 4.43 -10.72
CA LEU A 129 -6.00 3.19 -10.45
C LEU A 129 -5.74 2.07 -11.47
N GLU A 130 -5.28 2.41 -12.67
CA GLU A 130 -5.11 1.45 -13.76
C GLU A 130 -3.87 0.58 -13.57
N ALA A 131 -2.95 1.05 -12.73
CA ALA A 131 -1.72 0.37 -12.36
C ALA A 131 -1.92 -0.62 -11.20
N ILE A 132 -3.08 -0.62 -10.53
CA ILE A 132 -3.32 -1.45 -9.34
C ILE A 132 -3.10 -2.94 -9.67
N ALA A 133 -2.20 -3.58 -8.93
CA ALA A 133 -2.01 -5.02 -8.92
C ALA A 133 -2.91 -5.70 -7.88
N TYR A 134 -2.98 -5.13 -6.68
CA TYR A 134 -3.88 -5.53 -5.60
C TYR A 134 -3.92 -4.39 -4.55
N CYS A 135 -4.81 -4.51 -3.57
CA CYS A 135 -4.97 -3.50 -2.52
C CYS A 135 -4.76 -4.09 -1.14
N HIS A 136 -4.21 -3.30 -0.23
CA HIS A 136 -4.28 -3.55 1.20
C HIS A 136 -5.44 -2.78 1.82
N VAL A 137 -5.98 -3.36 2.89
CA VAL A 137 -6.97 -2.76 3.77
C VAL A 137 -6.55 -3.08 5.19
N ALA A 138 -6.42 -2.05 6.02
CA ALA A 138 -6.04 -2.19 7.41
C ALA A 138 -6.86 -1.25 8.29
N GLY A 139 -6.55 -1.29 9.58
CA GLY A 139 -7.15 -0.38 10.56
C GLY A 139 -6.15 0.10 11.59
N GLY A 140 -6.32 1.36 11.96
CA GLY A 140 -5.48 2.10 12.88
C GLY A 140 -6.23 2.81 14.00
N GLU A 141 -5.51 3.65 14.73
CA GLU A 141 -6.01 4.38 15.90
C GLU A 141 -5.77 5.88 15.75
N SER A 142 -6.56 6.70 16.45
CA SER A 142 -6.33 8.13 16.52
C SER A 142 -6.01 8.54 17.95
N ASP A 143 -4.98 9.39 18.11
CA ASP A 143 -4.64 10.03 19.39
C ASP A 143 -5.39 11.36 19.62
N GLY A 144 -6.34 11.67 18.75
CA GLY A 144 -7.12 12.92 18.74
C GLY A 144 -6.49 14.04 17.91
N VAL A 145 -5.24 13.91 17.49
CA VAL A 145 -4.55 14.85 16.59
C VAL A 145 -4.24 14.18 15.27
N LEU A 146 -3.57 13.04 15.32
CA LEU A 146 -3.21 12.24 14.15
C LEU A 146 -3.98 10.92 14.16
N TYR A 147 -4.13 10.37 12.98
CA TYR A 147 -4.50 8.99 12.74
C TYR A 147 -3.24 8.20 12.39
N HIS A 148 -3.00 7.15 13.14
CA HIS A 148 -1.88 6.24 12.98
C HIS A 148 -2.42 4.93 12.42
N ASP A 149 -2.05 4.60 11.20
CA ASP A 149 -2.43 3.32 10.60
C ASP A 149 -1.58 2.19 11.19
N THR A 150 -1.97 1.72 12.38
CA THR A 150 -1.16 0.78 13.17
C THR A 150 -1.30 -0.66 12.70
N HIS A 151 -2.26 -0.97 11.83
CA HIS A 151 -2.62 -2.31 11.36
C HIS A 151 -2.99 -3.28 12.49
N THR A 152 -3.28 -2.77 13.68
CA THR A 152 -3.59 -3.58 14.88
C THR A 152 -4.98 -3.29 15.45
N ALA A 153 -5.78 -2.48 14.74
CA ALA A 153 -7.15 -2.15 15.10
C ALA A 153 -8.13 -2.57 13.99
N PRO A 154 -9.42 -2.81 14.30
CA PRO A 154 -10.42 -3.16 13.29
C PRO A 154 -10.47 -2.16 12.13
N VAL A 155 -10.75 -2.64 10.92
CA VAL A 155 -10.91 -1.79 9.73
C VAL A 155 -12.05 -0.78 9.97
N PRO A 156 -11.80 0.54 9.88
CA PRO A 156 -12.85 1.54 10.06
C PRO A 156 -13.89 1.52 8.93
N ASP A 157 -15.15 1.82 9.25
CA ASP A 157 -16.21 1.97 8.25
C ASP A 157 -15.85 2.96 7.13
N ALA A 158 -15.15 4.04 7.47
CA ALA A 158 -14.69 5.02 6.49
C ALA A 158 -13.66 4.45 5.49
N VAL A 159 -12.88 3.45 5.87
CA VAL A 159 -11.99 2.72 4.95
C VAL A 159 -12.80 1.77 4.07
N LEU A 160 -13.82 1.09 4.63
CA LEU A 160 -14.74 0.27 3.84
C LEU A 160 -15.54 1.10 2.81
N ASP A 161 -15.87 2.35 3.12
CA ASP A 161 -16.47 3.28 2.17
C ASP A 161 -15.53 3.57 0.98
N LEU A 162 -14.22 3.71 1.24
CA LEU A 162 -13.22 3.86 0.19
C LEU A 162 -13.06 2.58 -0.63
N VAL A 163 -13.07 1.41 0.00
CA VAL A 163 -13.09 0.10 -0.69
C VAL A 163 -14.30 0.02 -1.62
N THR A 164 -15.49 0.43 -1.16
CA THR A 164 -16.72 0.45 -1.96
C THR A 164 -16.58 1.36 -3.19
N ARG A 165 -16.02 2.56 -3.00
CA ARG A 165 -15.77 3.52 -4.10
C ARG A 165 -14.75 2.98 -5.09
N LEU A 166 -13.65 2.41 -4.60
CA LEU A 166 -12.60 1.83 -5.43
C LEU A 166 -13.14 0.65 -6.23
N ALA A 167 -13.88 -0.27 -5.61
CA ALA A 167 -14.48 -1.42 -6.28
C ALA A 167 -15.47 -0.98 -7.38
N ALA A 168 -16.22 0.10 -7.18
CA ALA A 168 -17.13 0.63 -8.19
C ALA A 168 -16.43 1.11 -9.48
N THR A 169 -15.13 1.39 -9.44
CA THR A 169 -14.32 1.72 -10.63
C THR A 169 -14.01 0.51 -11.50
N GLY A 170 -14.12 -0.71 -10.95
CA GLY A 170 -13.71 -1.95 -11.59
C GLY A 170 -12.19 -2.12 -11.73
N ARG A 171 -11.38 -1.31 -11.04
CA ARG A 171 -9.92 -1.27 -11.17
C ARG A 171 -9.14 -1.99 -10.06
N ALA A 172 -9.80 -2.38 -8.97
CA ALA A 172 -9.19 -3.15 -7.90
C ALA A 172 -9.48 -4.64 -8.05
N PRO A 173 -8.49 -5.48 -8.44
CA PRO A 173 -8.72 -6.89 -8.72
C PRO A 173 -8.80 -7.76 -7.46
N ALA A 174 -8.18 -7.33 -6.36
CA ALA A 174 -8.13 -8.06 -5.10
C ALA A 174 -7.88 -7.10 -3.93
N PHE A 175 -8.37 -7.49 -2.75
CA PHE A 175 -8.14 -6.82 -1.48
C PHE A 175 -7.57 -7.83 -0.48
N MET A 176 -6.58 -7.39 0.29
CA MET A 176 -5.97 -8.15 1.37
C MET A 176 -6.13 -7.39 2.69
N LEU A 177 -6.64 -8.07 3.72
CA LEU A 177 -6.61 -7.54 5.08
C LEU A 177 -5.18 -7.63 5.61
N GLU A 178 -4.61 -6.50 6.01
CA GLU A 178 -3.32 -6.43 6.69
C GLU A 178 -3.54 -6.28 8.20
N ARG A 179 -2.92 -7.20 8.96
CA ARG A 179 -3.06 -7.30 10.41
C ARG A 179 -1.71 -7.69 11.01
N ASP A 180 -1.03 -6.73 11.60
CA ASP A 180 0.37 -6.89 12.03
C ASP A 180 0.53 -7.28 13.50
N GLY A 181 -0.56 -7.28 14.25
CA GLY A 181 -0.54 -7.58 15.67
C GLY A 181 -1.91 -7.42 16.32
N ARG A 182 -1.96 -7.63 17.65
CA ARG A 182 -3.21 -7.69 18.43
C ARG A 182 -4.29 -8.54 17.74
N TYR A 183 -3.89 -9.71 17.23
CA TYR A 183 -4.76 -10.60 16.48
C TYR A 183 -6.02 -10.94 17.30
N PRO A 184 -7.22 -10.59 16.81
CA PRO A 184 -8.46 -10.94 17.48
C PRO A 184 -8.79 -12.43 17.26
N PRO A 185 -9.84 -12.96 17.91
CA PRO A 185 -10.36 -14.29 17.58
C PRO A 185 -10.61 -14.43 16.08
N VAL A 186 -10.39 -15.64 15.54
CA VAL A 186 -10.54 -15.91 14.09
C VAL A 186 -11.90 -15.48 13.54
N THR A 187 -12.96 -15.57 14.35
CA THR A 187 -14.31 -15.16 13.95
C THR A 187 -14.44 -13.67 13.68
N GLU A 188 -13.68 -12.82 14.39
CA GLU A 188 -13.62 -11.39 14.12
C GLU A 188 -12.83 -11.11 12.85
N LEU A 189 -11.67 -11.77 12.64
CA LEU A 189 -10.91 -11.64 11.39
C LEU A 189 -11.74 -12.06 10.17
N LEU A 190 -12.50 -13.15 10.26
CA LEU A 190 -13.41 -13.58 9.20
C LEU A 190 -14.53 -12.56 8.97
N GLY A 191 -15.02 -11.91 10.04
CA GLY A 191 -15.98 -10.82 9.95
C GLY A 191 -15.42 -9.60 9.22
N GLU A 192 -14.16 -9.22 9.48
CA GLU A 192 -13.48 -8.13 8.77
C GLU A 192 -13.27 -8.47 7.29
N LEU A 193 -12.84 -9.70 6.97
CA LEU A 193 -12.72 -10.18 5.59
C LEU A 193 -14.07 -10.16 4.86
N ASP A 194 -15.15 -10.57 5.52
CA ASP A 194 -16.50 -10.52 4.96
C ASP A 194 -16.97 -9.08 4.74
N ALA A 195 -16.66 -8.15 5.64
CA ALA A 195 -16.98 -6.73 5.48
C ALA A 195 -16.23 -6.11 4.28
N ILE A 196 -14.95 -6.44 4.10
CA ILE A 196 -14.17 -6.04 2.93
C ILE A 196 -14.78 -6.66 1.65
N ALA A 197 -15.12 -7.94 1.68
CA ALA A 197 -15.74 -8.62 0.54
C ALA A 197 -17.09 -7.98 0.16
N ASP A 198 -17.93 -7.66 1.15
CA ASP A 198 -19.21 -6.97 0.93
C ASP A 198 -19.00 -5.58 0.29
N ALA A 199 -18.08 -4.79 0.85
CA ALA A 199 -17.72 -3.47 0.31
C ALA A 199 -17.19 -3.58 -1.13
N ALA A 200 -16.32 -4.57 -1.39
CA ALA A 200 -15.73 -4.81 -2.69
C ALA A 200 -16.66 -5.51 -3.69
N ARG A 201 -17.85 -5.95 -3.25
CA ARG A 201 -18.79 -6.81 -4.02
C ARG A 201 -18.14 -8.10 -4.52
N MET A 202 -17.32 -8.71 -3.66
CA MET A 202 -16.61 -9.97 -3.88
C MET A 202 -17.23 -11.10 -3.05
N ASP A 203 -16.86 -12.33 -3.36
CA ASP A 203 -17.30 -13.50 -2.59
C ASP A 203 -16.68 -13.51 -1.20
N ARG A 204 -17.53 -13.65 -0.17
CA ARG A 204 -17.14 -13.75 1.24
C ARG A 204 -16.20 -14.92 1.54
N ILE A 205 -15.39 -14.78 2.59
CA ILE A 205 -14.34 -15.73 3.00
C ILE A 205 -14.66 -16.27 4.40
N THR A 206 -15.88 -16.75 4.60
CA THR A 206 -16.37 -17.28 5.89
C THR A 206 -16.62 -18.79 5.85
N VAL A 207 -16.90 -19.39 7.01
CA VAL A 207 -17.21 -20.81 7.16
C VAL A 207 -18.40 -21.17 6.27
N GLY A 208 -18.21 -22.18 5.41
CA GLY A 208 -19.22 -22.61 4.42
C GLY A 208 -19.17 -21.87 3.09
N SER A 209 -18.28 -20.88 2.93
CA SER A 209 -17.96 -20.32 1.61
C SER A 209 -17.17 -21.30 0.75
N ARG A 210 -17.14 -21.04 -0.57
CA ARG A 210 -16.32 -21.84 -1.51
C ARG A 210 -14.82 -21.82 -1.15
N TRP A 211 -14.36 -20.73 -0.54
CA TRP A 211 -12.97 -20.55 -0.15
C TRP A 211 -12.63 -21.40 1.07
N TRP A 212 -13.53 -21.46 2.05
CA TRP A 212 -13.38 -22.32 3.23
C TRP A 212 -13.41 -23.81 2.89
N ALA A 213 -14.25 -24.21 1.92
CA ALA A 213 -14.32 -25.62 1.51
C ALA A 213 -13.07 -26.11 0.76
N ALA A 214 -12.20 -25.19 0.31
CA ALA A 214 -10.99 -25.48 -0.46
C ALA A 214 -9.68 -25.40 0.36
N SER A 215 -9.76 -24.96 1.62
CA SER A 215 -8.66 -24.87 2.60
C SER A 215 -8.64 -26.06 3.56
#